data_AF-A0A497GCQ4-F1
#
_entry.id   AF-A0A497GCQ4-F1
#
_cell.length_a   1.000
_cell.length_b   1.000
_cell.length_c   1.000
_cell.angle_alpha   90.00
_cell.angle_beta   90.00
_cell.angle_gamma   90.00
#
_symmetry.space_group_name_H-M   'P 1'
#
loop_
_entity.id
_entity.type
_entity.pdbx_description
1 polymer ?
#
loop_
_entity_poly.entity_id
_entity_poly.type
_entity_poly.pdbx_seq_one_letter_code
_entity_poly.pdbx_strand_id
1 'polypeptide(L)'
;MSGEYLKILSKAERLIEEGRVVRISSLMFYVIGDHGKYFVYVEDRGVKCNCPGFRKRGFCSHAIAILLLILRKEYRDILEEGLRKRLQEQLNVIKQGIYPR
;
A
#
# COMPACT_ATOMS: atom_id res chain seq x y z
N MET A 1 -0.45 25.82 0.28
CA MET A 1 -1.06 24.69 -0.47
C MET A 1 -0.19 23.41 -0.53
N SER A 2 1.01 23.36 0.08
CA SER A 2 1.93 22.21 -0.05
C SER A 2 1.72 21.07 0.97
N GLY A 3 1.19 21.36 2.16
CA GLY A 3 1.21 20.42 3.28
C GLY A 3 0.31 19.18 3.15
N GLU A 4 -0.85 19.28 2.48
CA GLU A 4 -1.77 18.15 2.32
C GLU A 4 -1.21 17.09 1.36
N TYR A 5 -0.62 17.52 0.24
CA TYR A 5 0.01 16.62 -0.72
C TYR A 5 1.19 15.87 -0.11
N LEU A 6 2.02 16.58 0.68
CA LEU A 6 3.15 15.96 1.36
C LEU A 6 2.68 14.87 2.34
N LYS A 7 1.61 15.13 3.11
CA LYS A 7 1.02 14.11 4.01
C LYS A 7 0.52 12.88 3.24
N ILE A 8 -0.09 13.07 2.08
CA ILE A 8 -0.59 11.96 1.26
C ILE A 8 0.56 11.14 0.69
N LEU A 9 1.63 11.79 0.25
CA LEU A 9 2.85 11.13 -0.21
C LEU A 9 3.51 10.34 0.92
N SER A 10 3.76 10.95 2.08
CA SER A 10 4.35 10.25 3.23
C SER A 10 3.52 9.04 3.66
N LYS A 11 2.18 9.14 3.59
CA LYS A 11 1.30 8.00 3.85
C LYS A 11 1.44 6.92 2.78
N ALA A 12 1.66 7.27 1.52
CA ALA A 12 1.89 6.30 0.45
C ALA A 12 3.20 5.54 0.66
N GLU A 13 4.28 6.25 1.00
CA GLU A 13 5.59 5.66 1.30
C GLU A 13 5.50 4.73 2.50
N ARG A 14 4.85 5.16 3.59
CA ARG A 14 4.62 4.31 4.77
C ARG A 14 3.88 3.01 4.46
N LEU A 15 2.90 3.04 3.55
CA LEU A 15 2.20 1.81 3.13
C LEU A 15 3.14 0.81 2.45
N ILE A 16 4.15 1.31 1.72
CA ILE A 16 5.15 0.49 1.06
C ILE A 16 6.15 -0.04 2.09
N GLU A 17 6.73 0.85 2.92
CA GLU A 17 7.70 0.53 3.96
C GLU A 17 7.20 -0.50 4.97
N GLU A 18 5.91 -0.45 5.32
CA GLU A 18 5.29 -1.39 6.27
C GLU A 18 4.75 -2.67 5.61
N GLY A 19 5.06 -2.93 4.34
CA GLY A 19 4.62 -4.14 3.65
C GLY A 19 3.09 -4.26 3.53
N ARG A 20 2.38 -3.13 3.39
CA ARG A 20 0.90 -3.08 3.38
C ARG A 20 0.28 -3.19 1.99
N VAL A 21 1.08 -3.46 0.97
CA VAL A 21 0.63 -3.66 -0.42
C VAL A 21 0.84 -5.10 -0.82
N VAL A 22 -0.23 -5.75 -1.29
CA VAL A 22 -0.20 -7.13 -1.81
C VAL A 22 -0.64 -7.10 -3.27
N ARG A 23 0.20 -7.60 -4.17
CA ARG A 23 -0.15 -7.76 -5.58
C ARG A 23 -1.04 -9.00 -5.74
N ILE A 24 -2.24 -8.82 -6.28
CA ILE A 24 -3.16 -9.92 -6.57
C ILE A 24 -2.96 -10.41 -8.00
N SER A 25 -2.79 -9.49 -8.95
CA SER A 25 -2.57 -9.81 -10.36
C SER A 25 -1.66 -8.78 -11.03
N SER A 26 -1.49 -8.89 -12.35
CA SER A 26 -0.80 -7.85 -13.12
C SER A 26 -1.47 -6.48 -13.03
N LEU A 27 -2.79 -6.43 -12.80
CA LEU A 27 -3.62 -5.22 -12.86
C LEU A 27 -4.32 -4.87 -11.54
N MET A 28 -4.16 -5.67 -10.49
CA MET A 28 -4.92 -5.50 -9.25
C MET A 28 -4.04 -5.68 -8.02
N PHE A 29 -4.19 -4.75 -7.07
CA PHE A 29 -3.49 -4.71 -5.80
C PHE A 29 -4.48 -4.58 -4.64
N TYR A 30 -4.16 -5.25 -3.55
CA TYR A 30 -4.82 -5.12 -2.26
C TYR A 30 -3.96 -4.29 -1.33
N VAL A 31 -4.54 -3.23 -0.77
CA VAL A 31 -3.83 -2.28 0.07
C VAL A 31 -4.50 -2.21 1.44
N ILE A 32 -3.71 -2.47 2.48
CA ILE A 32 -4.15 -2.39 3.87
C ILE A 32 -3.95 -0.94 4.33
N GLY A 33 -5.00 -0.13 4.24
CA GLY A 33 -5.02 1.24 4.71
C GLY A 33 -5.33 1.35 6.22
N ASP A 34 -5.11 2.54 6.78
CA ASP A 34 -5.35 2.80 8.21
C ASP A 34 -6.82 2.63 8.64
N HIS A 35 -7.75 2.79 7.70
CA HIS A 35 -9.20 2.75 7.96
C HIS A 35 -9.90 1.62 7.21
N GLY A 36 -9.15 0.63 6.72
CA GLY A 36 -9.74 -0.49 6.00
C GLY A 36 -8.87 -1.00 4.86
N LYS A 37 -9.42 -1.97 4.16
CA LYS A 37 -8.74 -2.66 3.06
C LYS A 37 -9.34 -2.20 1.74
N TYR A 38 -8.48 -1.88 0.79
CA TYR A 38 -8.88 -1.25 -0.45
C TYR A 38 -8.25 -1.99 -1.64
N PHE A 39 -8.97 -1.98 -2.75
CA PHE A 39 -8.44 -2.45 -4.02
C PHE A 39 -7.98 -1.26 -4.85
N VAL A 40 -6.83 -1.45 -5.49
CA VAL A 40 -6.27 -0.52 -6.46
C VAL A 40 -6.11 -1.26 -7.78
N TYR A 41 -6.67 -0.69 -8.83
CA TYR A 41 -6.70 -1.25 -10.18
C TYR A 41 -5.80 -0.41 -11.09
N VAL A 42 -4.94 -1.09 -11.85
CA VAL A 42 -4.14 -0.48 -12.91
C VAL A 42 -4.95 -0.60 -14.19
N GLU A 43 -5.26 0.54 -14.79
CA GLU A 43 -6.02 0.67 -16.02
C GLU A 43 -5.15 1.37 -17.08
N ASP A 44 -5.50 1.30 -18.36
CA ASP A 44 -4.70 1.87 -19.46
C ASP A 44 -4.36 3.35 -19.28
N ARG A 45 -5.24 4.11 -18.58
CA ARG A 45 -5.11 5.56 -18.38
C ARG A 45 -4.65 5.95 -16.98
N GLY A 46 -4.21 5.00 -16.15
CA GLY A 46 -3.68 5.29 -14.83
C GLY A 46 -4.10 4.29 -13.76
N VAL A 47 -4.43 4.79 -12.58
CA VAL A 47 -4.68 3.94 -11.41
C VAL A 47 -5.94 4.39 -10.69
N LYS A 48 -6.81 3.44 -10.35
CA LYS A 48 -8.08 3.69 -9.68
C LYS A 48 -8.11 2.99 -8.33
N CYS A 49 -8.51 3.71 -7.29
CA CYS A 49 -8.70 3.12 -5.96
C CYS A 49 -10.17 3.19 -5.53
N ASN A 50 -10.66 2.13 -4.87
CA ASN A 50 -12.03 2.09 -4.37
C ASN A 50 -12.24 2.80 -3.02
N CYS A 51 -11.20 3.44 -2.45
CA CYS A 51 -11.31 4.11 -1.15
C CYS A 51 -12.11 5.42 -1.22
N PRO A 52 -12.74 5.86 -0.10
CA PRO A 52 -13.49 7.12 -0.06
C PRO A 52 -12.67 8.34 -0.48
N GLY A 53 -11.38 8.40 -0.11
CA GLY A 53 -10.50 9.51 -0.45
C GLY A 53 -10.28 9.67 -1.95
N PHE A 54 -10.11 8.55 -2.67
CA PHE A 54 -9.98 8.56 -4.12
C PHE A 54 -11.30 8.94 -4.79
N ARG A 55 -12.43 8.38 -4.35
CA ARG A 55 -13.76 8.75 -4.88
C ARG A 55 -14.06 10.25 -4.77
N LYS A 56 -13.59 10.90 -3.70
CA LYS A 56 -13.82 12.33 -3.46
C LYS A 56 -12.89 13.25 -4.25
N ARG A 57 -11.60 12.88 -4.42
CA ARG A 57 -10.56 13.79 -4.96
C ARG A 57 -9.95 13.35 -6.29
N GLY A 58 -10.15 12.10 -6.70
CA GLY A 58 -9.43 11.48 -7.82
C GLY A 58 -8.01 10.99 -7.46
N PHE A 59 -7.56 11.18 -6.21
CA PHE A 59 -6.26 10.69 -5.73
C PHE A 59 -6.29 10.32 -4.24
N CYS A 60 -5.43 9.38 -3.85
CA CYS A 60 -5.22 8.97 -2.46
C CYS A 60 -3.85 8.33 -2.29
N SER A 61 -3.42 8.15 -1.04
CA SER A 61 -2.15 7.50 -0.73
C SER A 61 -2.05 6.07 -1.27
N HIS A 62 -3.15 5.31 -1.34
CA HIS A 62 -3.13 3.95 -1.90
C HIS A 62 -2.81 3.96 -3.40
N ALA A 63 -3.45 4.83 -4.18
CA ALA A 63 -3.20 4.94 -5.61
C ALA A 63 -1.77 5.44 -5.88
N ILE A 64 -1.30 6.41 -5.08
CA ILE A 64 0.06 6.94 -5.18
C ILE A 64 1.09 5.85 -4.83
N ALA A 65 0.84 5.02 -3.82
CA ALA A 65 1.73 3.90 -3.49
C ALA A 65 1.90 2.94 -4.68
N ILE A 66 0.81 2.62 -5.39
CA ILE A 66 0.88 1.77 -6.58
C ILE A 66 1.60 2.48 -7.73
N LEU A 67 1.37 3.78 -7.94
CA LEU A 67 2.13 4.56 -8.94
C LEU A 67 3.63 4.52 -8.65
N LEU A 68 4.05 4.68 -7.39
CA LEU A 68 5.45 4.57 -6.99
C LEU A 68 6.01 3.19 -7.33
N LEU A 69 5.31 2.10 -6.95
CA LEU A 69 5.77 0.73 -7.23
C LEU A 69 5.88 0.41 -8.73
N ILE A 70 5.03 1.01 -9.57
CA ILE A 70 5.04 0.80 -11.03
C ILE A 70 6.16 1.61 -11.68
N LEU A 71 6.29 2.89 -11.30
CA LEU A 71 7.16 3.85 -11.98
C LEU A 71 8.60 3.89 -11.44
N ARG A 72 8.82 3.36 -10.24
CA ARG A 72 10.10 3.45 -9.53
C ARG A 72 10.49 2.07 -9.00
N LYS A 73 11.64 1.56 -9.47
CA LYS A 73 12.09 0.22 -9.12
C LYS A 73 12.47 0.13 -7.63
N GLU A 74 13.07 1.18 -7.09
CA GLU A 74 13.53 1.26 -5.71
C GLU A 74 12.41 0.99 -4.68
N TYR A 75 11.18 1.44 -4.95
CA TYR A 75 10.04 1.20 -4.06
C TYR A 75 9.61 -0.27 -4.03
N ARG A 76 9.92 -1.06 -5.07
CA ARG A 76 9.66 -2.52 -5.05
C ARG A 76 10.59 -3.23 -4.07
N ASP A 77 11.85 -2.82 -4.02
CA ASP A 77 12.83 -3.37 -3.08
C ASP A 77 12.44 -3.01 -1.64
N ILE A 78 12.00 -1.76 -1.41
CA ILE A 78 11.46 -1.31 -0.10
C ILE A 78 10.23 -2.13 0.30
N LEU A 79 9.30 -2.38 -0.61
CA LEU A 79 8.11 -3.18 -0.33
C LEU A 79 8.48 -4.61 0.08
N GLU A 80 9.43 -5.23 -0.61
CA GLU A 80 9.87 -6.58 -0.29
C GLU A 80 10.47 -6.65 1.13
N GLU A 81 11.32 -5.68 1.48
CA GLU A 81 11.89 -5.58 2.82
C GLU A 81 10.80 -5.39 3.88
N GLY A 82 9.86 -4.48 3.65
CA GLY A 82 8.73 -4.23 4.55
C GLY A 82 7.85 -5.47 4.75
N LEU A 83 7.55 -6.19 3.67
CA LEU A 83 6.78 -7.43 3.73
C LEU A 83 7.52 -8.51 4.52
N ARG A 84 8.82 -8.68 4.30
CA ARG A 84 9.66 -9.65 5.02
C ARG A 84 9.67 -9.35 6.53
N LYS A 85 9.83 -8.09 6.93
CA LYS A 85 9.76 -7.66 8.34
C LYS A 85 8.40 -7.99 8.94
N ARG A 86 7.32 -7.59 8.28
CA ARG A 86 5.95 -7.85 8.73
C ARG A 86 5.66 -9.36 8.88
N LEU A 87 6.08 -10.17 7.91
CA LEU A 87 5.92 -11.62 7.99
C LEU A 87 6.70 -12.21 9.17
N GLN A 88 7.94 -11.76 9.38
CA GLN A 88 8.75 -12.22 10.50
C GLN A 88 8.11 -11.89 11.85
N GLU A 89 7.54 -10.70 12.00
CA GLU A 89 6.79 -10.29 13.20
C GLU A 89 5.57 -11.18 13.44
N GLN A 90 4.76 -11.42 12.40
CA GLN A 90 3.59 -12.31 12.51
C GLN A 90 4.00 -13.74 12.87
N LEU A 91 5.08 -14.25 12.27
CA LEU A 91 5.61 -15.58 12.60
C LEU A 91 6.09 -15.66 14.05
N ASN A 92 6.73 -14.61 14.58
CA ASN A 92 7.19 -14.58 15.96
C ASN A 92 6.00 -14.63 16.93
N VAL A 93 4.91 -13.92 16.64
CA VAL A 93 3.68 -13.96 17.44
C VAL A 93 3.04 -15.35 17.40
N ILE A 94 2.95 -15.96 16.21
CA ILE A 94 2.42 -17.32 16.05
C ILE A 94 3.25 -18.35 16.81
N LYS A 95 4.58 -18.25 16.80
CA LYS A 95 5.48 -19.13 17.56
C LYS A 95 5.27 -19.06 19.07
N GLN A 96 4.74 -17.95 19.58
CA GLN A 96 4.37 -17.78 20.99
C GLN A 96 2.98 -18.37 21.33
N GLY A 97 2.33 -19.03 20.36
CA GLY A 97 0.98 -19.58 20.52
C GLY A 97 -0.13 -18.53 20.38
N ILE A 98 0.20 -17.31 19.96
CA ILE A 98 -0.76 -16.22 19.73
C ILE A 98 -1.16 -16.24 18.25
N TYR A 99 -2.44 -16.46 17.98
CA TYR A 99 -2.98 -16.42 16.62
C TYR A 99 -3.61 -15.04 16.36
N PRO A 100 -2.96 -14.15 15.59
CA PRO A 100 -3.52 -12.85 15.27
C PRO A 100 -4.83 -13.03 14.50
N ARG A 101 -5.90 -12.34 14.96
CA ARG A 101 -7.22 -12.31 14.31
C ARG A 101 -7.29 -11.29 13.18
#